data_AF-A0A9P6DM56-F1
#
_entry.id   AF-A0A9P6DM56-F1
#
_cell.length_a   1.000
_cell.length_b   1.000
_cell.length_c   1.000
_cell.angle_alpha   90.00
_cell.angle_beta   90.00
_cell.angle_gamma   90.00
#
_symmetry.space_group_name_H-M   'P 1'
#
loop_
_entity.id
_entity.type
_entity.pdbx_description
1 polymer ?
#
loop_
_entity_poly.entity_id
_entity_poly.type
_entity_poly.pdbx_seq_one_letter_code
_entity_poly.pdbx_strand_id
1 'polypeptide(L)'
;ALQDSPPQYLLDIFVDGEGLAACILTKLRGQLNVCGIKAPGFGDNRRSILGDLGLLTGGTVFSDDLEIKLGKAVHDLLGSTDHDSIPNEDTIYLNGDSGNTVQTLLRDPTMSEFNKTKPLERLLKLSRRVAVIKVGSHLEVEIGEKDQDDDALDATRAAVEYGVVPDGGVAVLK
;
A
#
# COMPACT_ATOMS: atom_id res chain seq x y z
N ALA A 1 15.85 25.06 -14.61
CA ALA A 1 14.84 24.30 -15.37
C ALA A 1 14.78 22.93 -14.74
N LEU A 2 13.73 22.66 -13.96
CA LEU A 2 13.47 21.36 -13.37
C LEU A 2 13.27 20.39 -14.52
N GLN A 3 14.26 19.53 -14.74
CA GLN A 3 14.20 18.50 -15.76
C GLN A 3 13.12 17.51 -15.31
N ASP A 4 11.97 17.56 -15.97
CA ASP A 4 10.90 16.58 -15.85
C ASP A 4 11.53 15.20 -16.02
N SER A 5 11.77 14.55 -14.88
CA SER A 5 12.12 13.14 -14.86
C SER A 5 10.96 12.40 -15.51
N PRO A 6 11.20 11.46 -16.44
CA PRO A 6 10.11 10.70 -17.02
C PRO A 6 9.30 10.07 -15.88
N PRO A 7 7.95 10.02 -15.98
CA PRO A 7 7.12 9.41 -14.96
C PRO A 7 7.68 8.02 -14.66
N GLN A 8 8.20 7.85 -13.45
CA GLN A 8 8.77 6.59 -13.04
C GLN A 8 7.59 5.65 -12.77
N TYR A 9 7.14 4.96 -13.80
CA TYR A 9 6.21 3.84 -13.61
C TYR A 9 6.98 2.77 -12.84
N LEU A 10 6.74 2.67 -11.53
CA LEU A 10 7.17 1.52 -10.77
C LEU A 10 6.16 0.41 -11.03
N LEU A 11 6.63 -0.65 -11.69
CA LEU A 11 5.80 -1.84 -11.84
C LEU A 11 5.97 -2.72 -10.60
N ASP A 12 4.92 -2.77 -9.79
CA ASP A 12 4.85 -3.64 -8.63
C ASP A 12 4.33 -5.02 -9.02
N ILE A 13 5.18 -6.03 -8.83
CA ILE A 13 4.88 -7.41 -9.19
C ILE A 13 4.87 -8.25 -7.93
N PHE A 14 3.75 -8.92 -7.66
CA PHE A 14 3.65 -9.92 -6.61
C PHE A 14 4.24 -11.25 -7.11
N VAL A 15 5.37 -11.66 -6.53
CA VAL A 15 6.12 -12.87 -6.93
C VAL A 15 6.37 -13.78 -5.74
N ASP A 16 6.26 -15.10 -5.95
CA ASP A 16 6.53 -16.13 -4.94
C ASP A 16 8.02 -16.57 -4.90
N GLY A 17 8.84 -16.22 -5.89
CA GLY A 17 10.30 -16.43 -5.85
C GLY A 17 10.99 -16.60 -7.20
N GLU A 18 10.39 -17.35 -8.13
CA GLU A 18 11.02 -17.64 -9.43
C GLU A 18 11.12 -16.41 -10.36
N GLY A 19 10.19 -15.46 -10.23
CA GLY A 19 10.19 -14.23 -11.03
C GLY A 19 11.09 -13.10 -10.48
N LEU A 20 11.61 -13.24 -9.26
CA LEU A 20 12.32 -12.16 -8.57
C LEU A 20 13.71 -11.92 -9.18
N ALA A 21 14.39 -12.99 -9.60
CA ALA A 21 15.67 -12.89 -10.29
C ALA A 21 15.55 -12.10 -11.61
N ALA A 22 14.46 -12.31 -12.36
CA ALA A 22 14.20 -11.56 -13.59
C ALA A 22 13.94 -10.07 -13.30
N CYS A 23 13.20 -9.74 -12.24
CA CYS A 23 12.94 -8.36 -11.84
C CYS A 23 14.24 -7.63 -11.45
N ILE A 24 15.10 -8.28 -10.66
CA ILE A 24 16.41 -7.73 -10.27
C ILE A 24 17.27 -7.46 -11.50
N LEU A 25 17.36 -8.42 -12.43
CA LEU A 25 18.17 -8.26 -13.64
C LEU A 25 17.67 -7.10 -14.52
N THR A 26 16.35 -6.94 -14.64
CA THR A 26 15.75 -5.83 -15.41
C THR A 26 16.05 -4.48 -14.76
N LYS A 27 15.94 -4.37 -13.43
CA LYS A 27 16.27 -3.16 -12.68
C LYS A 27 17.75 -2.81 -12.79
N LEU A 28 18.64 -3.78 -12.64
CA LEU A 28 20.10 -3.59 -12.79
C LEU A 28 20.51 -3.15 -14.21
N ARG A 29 19.76 -3.58 -15.22
CA ARG A 29 19.98 -3.17 -16.62
C ARG A 29 19.40 -1.79 -16.94
N GLY A 30 18.67 -1.15 -16.01
CA GLY A 30 18.05 0.16 -16.20
C GLY A 30 16.97 0.19 -17.29
N GLN A 31 16.42 -0.97 -17.66
CA GLN A 31 15.42 -1.06 -18.75
C GLN A 31 14.02 -0.65 -18.26
N LEU A 32 13.67 -1.06 -17.05
CA LEU A 32 12.39 -0.78 -16.40
C LEU A 32 12.62 -0.57 -14.90
N ASN A 33 11.88 0.35 -14.32
CA ASN A 33 11.78 0.50 -12.87
C ASN A 33 10.74 -0.51 -12.36
N VAL A 34 11.22 -1.58 -11.72
CA VAL A 34 10.36 -2.67 -11.24
C VAL A 34 10.62 -2.90 -9.76
N CYS A 35 9.57 -3.18 -9.00
CA CYS A 35 9.66 -3.68 -7.63
C CYS A 35 9.03 -5.07 -7.53
N GLY A 36 9.77 -6.02 -6.97
CA GLY A 36 9.26 -7.35 -6.68
C GLY A 36 8.82 -7.40 -5.22
N ILE A 37 7.53 -7.58 -4.99
CA ILE A 37 6.94 -7.66 -3.64
C ILE A 37 6.44 -9.09 -3.43
N LYS A 38 6.49 -9.57 -2.19
CA LYS A 38 5.91 -10.87 -1.85
C LYS A 38 4.39 -10.76 -1.80
N ALA A 39 3.67 -11.71 -2.38
CA ALA A 39 2.21 -11.73 -2.28
C ALA A 39 1.74 -11.79 -0.82
N PRO A 40 0.83 -10.91 -0.38
CA PRO A 40 0.33 -10.91 0.99
C PRO A 40 -0.57 -12.12 1.26
N GLY A 41 -0.40 -12.75 2.42
CA GLY A 41 -1.18 -13.92 2.82
C GLY A 41 -0.86 -15.22 2.05
N PHE A 42 -1.68 -16.24 2.28
CA PHE A 42 -1.50 -17.58 1.71
C PHE A 42 -2.83 -18.21 1.28
N GLY A 43 -2.81 -19.07 0.26
CA GLY A 43 -3.98 -19.79 -0.23
C GLY A 43 -5.14 -18.88 -0.68
N ASP A 44 -6.35 -19.18 -0.24
CA ASP A 44 -7.56 -18.42 -0.60
C ASP A 44 -7.58 -17.00 -0.01
N ASN A 45 -6.90 -16.80 1.12
CA ASN A 45 -6.73 -15.47 1.69
C ASN A 45 -5.87 -14.59 0.79
N ARG A 46 -4.83 -15.15 0.15
CA ARG A 46 -4.00 -14.41 -0.81
C ARG A 46 -4.81 -13.92 -1.99
N ARG A 47 -5.60 -14.81 -2.61
CA ARG A 47 -6.49 -14.45 -3.72
C ARG A 47 -7.46 -13.34 -3.34
N SER A 48 -8.01 -13.43 -2.13
CA SER A 48 -8.93 -12.41 -1.63
C SER A 48 -8.26 -11.05 -1.37
N ILE A 49 -7.08 -11.03 -0.75
CA ILE A 49 -6.34 -9.78 -0.46
C ILE A 49 -5.83 -9.14 -1.75
N LEU A 50 -5.34 -9.94 -2.70
CA LEU A 50 -4.97 -9.42 -4.02
C LEU A 50 -6.19 -8.85 -4.74
N GLY A 51 -7.35 -9.53 -4.67
CA GLY A 51 -8.61 -9.02 -5.23
C GLY A 51 -9.01 -7.66 -4.65
N ASP A 52 -8.89 -7.52 -3.33
CA ASP A 52 -9.11 -6.27 -2.60
C ASP A 52 -8.15 -5.16 -3.07
N LEU A 53 -6.87 -5.49 -3.32
CA LEU A 53 -5.87 -4.55 -3.84
C LEU A 53 -6.13 -4.17 -5.31
N GLY A 54 -6.55 -5.13 -6.14
CA GLY A 54 -6.99 -4.85 -7.51
C GLY A 54 -8.19 -3.91 -7.51
N LEU A 55 -9.14 -4.12 -6.60
CA LEU A 55 -10.27 -3.23 -6.45
C LEU A 55 -9.87 -1.82 -5.99
N LEU A 56 -8.86 -1.69 -5.11
CA LEU A 56 -8.33 -0.40 -4.65
C LEU A 56 -7.58 0.36 -5.75
N THR A 57 -6.85 -0.35 -6.59
CA THR A 57 -5.98 0.23 -7.64
C THR A 57 -6.64 0.32 -9.01
N GLY A 58 -7.82 -0.27 -9.18
CA GLY A 58 -8.49 -0.42 -10.48
C GLY A 58 -7.92 -1.54 -11.36
N GLY A 59 -6.93 -2.31 -10.85
CA GLY A 59 -6.27 -3.38 -11.58
C GLY A 59 -7.03 -4.72 -11.52
N THR A 60 -6.83 -5.54 -12.55
CA THR A 60 -7.35 -6.91 -12.59
C THR A 60 -6.32 -7.90 -12.07
N VAL A 61 -6.70 -8.72 -11.09
CA VAL A 61 -5.83 -9.76 -10.54
C VAL A 61 -5.85 -10.98 -11.45
N PHE A 62 -4.71 -11.33 -12.02
CA PHE A 62 -4.57 -12.54 -12.82
C PHE A 62 -4.47 -13.76 -11.90
N SER A 63 -5.41 -14.69 -12.03
CA SER A 63 -5.42 -15.99 -11.32
C SER A 63 -5.65 -17.10 -12.33
N ASP A 64 -5.20 -18.32 -12.03
CA ASP A 64 -5.37 -19.47 -12.94
C ASP A 64 -6.84 -19.81 -13.25
N ASP A 65 -7.76 -19.34 -12.40
CA ASP A 65 -9.21 -19.47 -12.59
C ASP A 65 -9.78 -18.52 -13.66
N LEU A 66 -9.04 -17.47 -14.05
CA LEU A 66 -9.44 -16.50 -15.06
C LEU A 66 -8.83 -16.86 -16.42
N GLU A 67 -9.62 -16.73 -17.50
CA GLU A 67 -9.18 -17.06 -18.87
C GLU A 67 -8.10 -16.11 -19.42
N ILE A 68 -7.78 -15.02 -18.71
CA ILE A 68 -6.82 -14.01 -19.15
C ILE A 68 -5.42 -14.42 -18.70
N LYS A 69 -4.63 -14.94 -19.65
CA LYS A 69 -3.21 -15.25 -19.42
C LYS A 69 -2.37 -13.97 -19.31
N LEU A 70 -1.38 -13.99 -18.43
CA LEU A 70 -0.44 -12.87 -18.19
C LEU A 70 0.23 -12.34 -19.49
N GLY A 71 0.47 -13.23 -20.46
CA GLY A 71 1.06 -12.86 -21.76
C GLY A 71 0.17 -12.01 -22.68
N LYS A 72 -1.10 -11.78 -22.31
CA LYS A 72 -2.03 -10.88 -23.02
C LYS A 72 -2.48 -9.69 -22.16
N ALA A 73 -1.78 -9.42 -21.06
CA ALA A 73 -2.09 -8.27 -20.23
C ALA A 73 -1.99 -6.97 -21.05
N VAL A 74 -3.05 -6.17 -21.02
CA VAL A 74 -3.11 -4.83 -21.63
C VAL A 74 -2.90 -3.81 -20.51
N HIS A 75 -2.39 -2.63 -20.83
CA HIS A 75 -2.18 -1.54 -19.88
C HIS A 75 -3.43 -1.24 -19.02
N ASP A 76 -4.62 -1.33 -19.60
CA ASP A 76 -5.91 -1.08 -18.92
C ASP A 76 -6.26 -2.11 -17.83
N LEU A 77 -5.57 -3.25 -17.79
CA LEU A 77 -5.75 -4.26 -16.74
C LEU A 77 -4.81 -4.03 -15.55
N LEU A 78 -3.84 -3.12 -15.67
CA LEU A 78 -2.92 -2.78 -14.59
C LEU A 78 -3.58 -1.75 -13.67
N GLY A 79 -3.30 -1.87 -12.37
CA GLY A 79 -3.74 -0.89 -11.39
C GLY A 79 -2.85 0.35 -11.40
N SER A 80 -3.41 1.48 -10.93
CA SER A 80 -2.68 2.73 -10.75
C SER A 80 -2.86 3.28 -9.33
N THR A 81 -1.80 3.92 -8.82
CA THR A 81 -1.73 4.56 -7.50
C THR A 81 -0.94 5.86 -7.60
N ASP A 82 -1.34 6.89 -6.87
CA ASP A 82 -0.62 8.17 -6.88
C ASP A 82 0.76 8.07 -6.22
N HIS A 83 0.86 7.28 -5.14
CA HIS A 83 2.10 7.11 -4.39
C HIS A 83 2.14 5.74 -3.72
N ASP A 84 3.29 5.12 -3.77
CA ASP A 84 3.60 3.84 -3.16
C ASP A 84 4.85 3.98 -2.28
N SER A 85 4.88 3.25 -1.16
CA SER A 85 6.04 3.18 -0.27
C SER A 85 6.24 1.74 0.16
N ILE A 86 7.44 1.23 -0.09
CA ILE A 86 7.78 -0.19 0.08
C ILE A 86 8.98 -0.29 1.03
N PRO A 87 8.78 -0.10 2.35
CA PRO A 87 9.78 -0.45 3.35
C PRO A 87 10.01 -1.97 3.41
N ASN A 88 10.93 -2.42 4.26
CA ASN A 88 11.36 -3.83 4.30
C ASN A 88 10.26 -4.82 4.71
N GLU A 89 9.32 -4.39 5.56
CA GLU A 89 8.30 -5.28 6.15
C GLU A 89 6.90 -5.03 5.60
N ASP A 90 6.59 -3.78 5.29
CA ASP A 90 5.25 -3.34 4.88
C ASP A 90 5.26 -2.75 3.47
N THR A 91 4.10 -2.76 2.82
CA THR A 91 3.90 -2.08 1.54
C THR A 91 2.64 -1.23 1.63
N ILE A 92 2.79 0.05 1.28
CA ILE A 92 1.76 1.06 1.44
C ILE A 92 1.41 1.62 0.07
N TYR A 93 0.15 1.45 -0.32
CA TYR A 93 -0.42 2.04 -1.53
C TYR A 93 -1.33 3.21 -1.15
N LEU A 94 -1.10 4.37 -1.74
CA LEU A 94 -1.85 5.60 -1.49
C LEU A 94 -2.61 6.04 -2.74
N ASN A 95 -3.87 6.45 -2.53
CA ASN A 95 -4.79 6.92 -3.57
C ASN A 95 -4.79 6.00 -4.82
N GLY A 96 -5.30 4.79 -4.66
CA GLY A 96 -5.59 3.96 -5.83
C GLY A 96 -6.82 4.48 -6.59
N ASP A 97 -6.85 4.25 -7.91
CA ASP A 97 -7.86 4.78 -8.84
C ASP A 97 -9.25 4.09 -8.72
N SER A 98 -9.58 3.52 -7.56
CA SER A 98 -10.85 2.82 -7.32
C SER A 98 -12.10 3.70 -7.31
N GLY A 99 -11.95 5.02 -7.38
CA GLY A 99 -13.06 5.98 -7.27
C GLY A 99 -13.90 5.76 -6.00
N ASN A 100 -15.22 5.62 -6.18
CA ASN A 100 -16.18 5.38 -5.09
C ASN A 100 -16.53 3.88 -4.89
N THR A 101 -15.88 2.98 -5.62
CA THR A 101 -16.28 1.55 -5.71
C THR A 101 -16.20 0.85 -4.36
N VAL A 102 -15.16 1.14 -3.57
CA VAL A 102 -15.03 0.62 -2.19
C VAL A 102 -16.23 1.08 -1.34
N GLN A 103 -16.60 2.35 -1.42
CA GLN A 103 -17.69 2.91 -0.60
C GLN A 103 -19.07 2.36 -0.99
N THR A 104 -19.29 2.08 -2.27
CA THR A 104 -20.54 1.46 -2.73
C THR A 104 -20.67 0.02 -2.23
N LEU A 105 -19.59 -0.76 -2.25
CA LEU A 105 -19.59 -2.14 -1.76
C LEU A 105 -19.82 -2.23 -0.24
N LEU A 106 -19.35 -1.25 0.54
CA LEU A 106 -19.67 -1.17 1.97
C LEU A 106 -21.17 -0.90 2.24
N ARG A 107 -21.90 -0.35 1.28
CA ARG A 107 -23.32 0.02 1.42
C ARG A 107 -24.27 -1.05 0.89
N ASP A 108 -23.78 -2.11 0.27
CA ASP A 108 -24.62 -3.14 -0.33
C ASP A 108 -25.27 -4.05 0.74
N PRO A 109 -26.62 -4.05 0.86
CA PRO A 109 -27.32 -4.80 1.90
C PRO A 109 -27.53 -6.28 1.58
N THR A 110 -27.13 -6.75 0.39
CA THR A 110 -27.55 -8.04 -0.20
C THR A 110 -26.78 -9.27 0.29
N MET A 111 -25.70 -9.09 1.07
CA MET A 111 -24.94 -10.23 1.62
C MET A 111 -25.56 -10.71 2.93
N SER A 112 -25.67 -12.03 3.14
CA SER A 112 -26.23 -12.63 4.36
C SER A 112 -25.31 -12.45 5.58
N GLU A 113 -25.87 -12.17 6.77
CA GLU A 113 -25.14 -11.85 8.01
C GLU A 113 -24.09 -12.91 8.42
N PHE A 114 -24.30 -14.18 8.05
CA PHE A 114 -23.42 -15.29 8.39
C PHE A 114 -22.07 -15.30 7.64
N ASN A 115 -21.97 -14.60 6.50
CA ASN A 115 -20.75 -14.52 5.69
C ASN A 115 -20.03 -13.17 5.79
N LYS A 116 -20.53 -12.22 6.61
CA LYS A 116 -20.05 -10.83 6.60
C LYS A 116 -18.73 -10.61 7.33
N THR A 117 -18.41 -11.34 8.39
CA THR A 117 -17.40 -10.87 9.35
C THR A 117 -16.03 -10.64 8.71
N LYS A 118 -15.49 -11.64 8.01
CA LYS A 118 -14.15 -11.56 7.39
C LYS A 118 -14.08 -10.60 6.19
N PRO A 119 -14.97 -10.66 5.17
CA PRO A 119 -14.87 -9.74 4.03
C PRO A 119 -15.19 -8.29 4.42
N LEU A 120 -16.10 -8.07 5.37
CA LEU A 120 -16.46 -6.72 5.82
C LEU A 120 -15.31 -6.09 6.62
N GLU A 121 -14.60 -6.86 7.46
CA GLU A 121 -13.37 -6.38 8.12
C GLU A 121 -12.30 -5.92 7.12
N ARG A 122 -12.12 -6.63 6.00
CA ARG A 122 -11.14 -6.25 4.97
C ARG A 122 -11.57 -5.01 4.20
N LEU A 123 -12.84 -4.94 3.79
CA LEU A 123 -13.40 -3.76 3.13
C LEU A 123 -13.30 -2.52 4.04
N LEU A 124 -13.53 -2.67 5.34
CA LEU A 124 -13.34 -1.59 6.31
C LEU A 124 -11.88 -1.15 6.37
N LYS A 125 -10.92 -2.10 6.38
CA LYS A 125 -9.48 -1.78 6.33
C LYS A 125 -9.11 -1.02 5.06
N LEU A 126 -9.67 -1.39 3.90
CA LEU A 126 -9.46 -0.69 2.62
C LEU A 126 -10.09 0.71 2.60
N SER A 127 -11.24 0.88 3.27
CA SER A 127 -11.91 2.18 3.37
C SER A 127 -11.22 3.16 4.30
N ARG A 128 -10.21 2.70 5.06
CA ARG A 128 -9.48 3.53 6.01
C ARG A 128 -8.68 4.57 5.23
N ARG A 129 -9.04 5.84 5.42
CA ARG A 129 -8.37 6.96 4.75
C ARG A 129 -6.96 7.13 5.28
N VAL A 130 -6.00 7.28 4.37
CA VAL A 130 -4.63 7.66 4.71
C VAL A 130 -4.50 9.17 4.52
N ALA A 131 -3.92 9.85 5.51
CA ALA A 131 -3.60 11.27 5.43
C ALA A 131 -2.11 11.44 5.12
N VAL A 132 -1.78 12.19 4.08
CA VAL A 132 -0.40 12.57 3.76
C VAL A 132 -0.17 13.97 4.31
N ILE A 133 0.74 14.09 5.28
CA ILE A 133 1.15 15.38 5.86
C ILE A 133 2.40 15.83 5.11
N LYS A 134 2.30 16.96 4.42
CA LYS A 134 3.45 17.59 3.75
C LYS A 134 3.97 18.71 4.62
N VAL A 135 5.11 18.49 5.27
CA VAL A 135 5.81 19.52 6.02
C VAL A 135 6.76 20.26 5.08
N GLY A 136 6.71 21.59 5.12
CA GLY A 136 7.60 22.46 4.35
C GLY A 136 8.29 23.45 5.28
N SER A 137 9.52 23.79 4.96
CA SER A 137 10.27 24.86 5.61
C SER A 137 10.70 25.93 4.59
N HIS A 138 10.99 27.13 5.10
CA HIS A 138 11.56 28.24 4.34
C HIS A 138 13.05 28.04 4.00
N LEU A 139 13.76 27.13 4.69
CA LEU A 139 15.19 26.88 4.53
C LEU A 139 15.45 25.40 4.22
N GLU A 140 16.32 25.11 3.25
CA GLU A 140 16.65 23.72 2.87
C GLU A 140 17.27 22.91 4.02
N VAL A 141 18.00 23.57 4.91
CA VAL A 141 18.65 22.93 6.07
C VAL A 141 17.61 22.39 7.05
N GLU A 142 16.51 23.13 7.25
CA GLU A 142 15.41 22.73 8.15
C GLU A 142 14.54 21.63 7.55
N ILE A 143 14.46 21.50 6.21
CA ILE A 143 13.82 20.35 5.55
C ILE A 143 14.59 19.05 5.85
N GLY A 144 15.87 19.16 6.25
CA GLY A 144 16.67 18.04 6.73
C GLY A 144 16.25 17.52 8.11
N GLU A 145 15.52 18.30 8.91
CA GLU A 145 15.07 17.95 10.26
C GLU A 145 13.77 17.11 10.26
N LYS A 146 13.57 16.27 9.24
CA LYS A 146 12.40 15.37 9.13
C LYS A 146 12.28 14.41 10.32
N ASP A 147 13.41 14.03 10.90
CA ASP A 147 13.46 13.09 12.03
C ASP A 147 12.60 13.59 13.21
N GLN A 148 12.49 14.91 13.42
CA GLN A 148 11.67 15.46 14.50
C GLN A 148 10.17 15.32 14.23
N ASP A 149 9.74 15.46 12.98
CA ASP A 149 8.33 15.28 12.58
C ASP A 149 7.92 13.81 12.66
N ASP A 150 8.80 12.91 12.23
CA ASP A 150 8.59 11.47 12.31
C ASP A 150 8.53 11.00 13.78
N ASP A 151 9.46 11.48 14.63
CA ASP A 151 9.42 11.22 16.09
C ASP A 151 8.13 11.72 16.73
N ALA A 152 7.63 12.91 16.35
CA ALA A 152 6.39 13.45 16.87
C ALA A 152 5.16 12.61 16.46
N LEU A 153 5.14 12.12 15.21
CA LEU A 153 4.08 11.24 14.72
C LEU A 153 4.07 9.90 15.45
N ASP A 154 5.24 9.30 15.65
CA ASP A 154 5.33 8.01 16.33
C ASP A 154 5.05 8.13 17.84
N ALA A 155 5.47 9.21 18.49
CA ALA A 155 5.12 9.49 19.88
C ALA A 155 3.61 9.65 20.08
N THR A 156 2.92 10.37 19.19
CA THR A 156 1.46 10.54 19.27
C THR A 156 0.70 9.25 18.97
N ARG A 157 1.18 8.43 18.02
CA ARG A 157 0.64 7.08 17.78
C ARG A 157 0.77 6.19 19.02
N ALA A 158 1.96 6.14 19.61
CA ALA A 158 2.20 5.36 20.82
C ALA A 158 1.34 5.84 22.00
N ALA A 159 1.17 7.15 22.16
CA ALA A 159 0.33 7.73 23.20
C ALA A 159 -1.16 7.34 23.04
N VAL A 160 -1.65 7.23 21.80
CA VAL A 160 -3.04 6.80 21.53
C VAL A 160 -3.21 5.31 21.79
N GLU A 161 -2.22 4.48 21.44
CA GLU A 161 -2.29 3.03 21.58
C GLU A 161 -2.10 2.56 23.03
N TYR A 162 -1.09 3.10 23.72
CA TYR A 162 -0.66 2.64 25.05
C TYR A 162 -1.07 3.59 26.18
N GLY A 163 -1.60 4.77 25.85
CA GLY A 163 -1.89 5.83 26.81
C GLY A 163 -0.67 6.68 27.17
N VAL A 164 -0.89 7.70 27.99
CA VAL A 164 0.17 8.63 28.43
C VAL A 164 0.48 8.42 29.91
N VAL A 165 1.76 8.53 30.26
CA VAL A 165 2.27 8.45 31.63
C VAL A 165 3.02 9.74 31.98
N PRO A 166 3.12 10.11 33.28
CA PRO A 166 3.93 11.24 33.69
C PRO A 166 5.40 11.04 33.32
N ASP A 167 5.96 12.05 32.67
CA ASP A 167 7.33 12.07 32.16
C ASP A 167 8.38 12.26 33.29
N GLY A 168 9.65 12.39 32.92
CA GLY A 168 10.76 12.66 33.85
C GLY A 168 11.27 11.42 34.57
N GLY A 169 11.04 10.23 33.99
CA GLY A 169 11.47 8.95 34.58
C GLY A 169 10.66 8.50 35.80
N VAL A 170 9.68 9.30 36.25
CA VAL A 170 8.83 8.97 37.41
C VAL A 170 8.01 7.71 37.18
N ALA A 171 7.63 7.45 35.93
CA ALA A 171 6.94 6.22 35.54
C ALA A 171 7.79 4.95 35.73
N VAL A 172 9.12 5.04 35.71
CA VAL A 172 10.04 3.89 35.85
C VAL A 172 10.35 3.57 37.32
N LEU A 173 10.18 4.55 38.22
CA LEU A 173 10.48 4.40 39.65
C LEU A 173 9.36 3.70 40.45
N LYS A 174 8.26 3.34 39.78
CA LYS A 174 7.04 2.83 40.40
C LYS A 174 6.81 1.39 40.00
#